data_AF-A0A6M5YTK6-F1
#
_entry.id   AF-A0A6M5YTK6-F1
#
_cell.length_a   1.000
_cell.length_b   1.000
_cell.length_c   1.000
_cell.angle_alpha   90.00
_cell.angle_beta   90.00
_cell.angle_gamma   90.00
#
_symmetry.space_group_name_H-M   'P 1'
#
loop_
_entity.id
_entity.type
_entity.pdbx_description
1 polymer ?
#
loop_
_entity_poly.entity_id
_entity_poly.type
_entity_poly.pdbx_seq_one_letter_code
_entity_poly.pdbx_strand_id
1 'polypeptide(L)'
;MAPGGKSGNWTPNSDLAPLPYFTIIESQGQASEITNCRGVEMFSQTVEYALRAVIHLANEAPAARTTAQIADATRVPKDYLSKILQGLAKKGIVDTQRGVGGGISLAKPPTELTILDVVNAVEPIKRFLVCPLDLPNHGTNLCPLHKRMDDAMATVEAAFRNTTLAEVLADPSNTSVPLCDGSGAVQSLKMRGK
;
A
#
# COMPACT_ATOMS: atom_id res chain seq x y z
N MET A 1 -25.00 -41.81 -39.92
CA MET A 1 -23.95 -41.47 -38.93
C MET A 1 -23.62 -39.98 -39.01
N ALA A 2 -24.11 -39.20 -38.05
CA ALA A 2 -23.58 -37.91 -37.59
C ALA A 2 -24.35 -37.55 -36.31
N PRO A 3 -23.72 -37.35 -35.14
CA PRO A 3 -24.44 -37.02 -33.92
C PRO A 3 -24.64 -35.51 -33.78
N GLY A 4 -25.87 -35.12 -33.42
CA GLY A 4 -26.22 -33.75 -33.06
C GLY A 4 -25.80 -33.40 -31.62
N GLY A 5 -25.20 -32.23 -31.45
CA GLY A 5 -24.95 -31.61 -30.14
C GLY A 5 -25.91 -30.43 -29.94
N LYS A 6 -26.73 -30.50 -28.90
CA LYS A 6 -27.72 -29.48 -28.54
C LYS A 6 -27.09 -28.43 -27.63
N SER A 7 -27.47 -27.17 -27.83
CA SER A 7 -27.11 -26.02 -27.00
C SER A 7 -27.67 -26.17 -25.58
N GLY A 8 -26.78 -26.29 -24.60
CA GLY A 8 -27.12 -26.27 -23.17
C GLY A 8 -27.35 -24.85 -22.68
N ASN A 9 -28.57 -24.60 -22.21
CA ASN A 9 -29.02 -23.35 -21.61
C ASN A 9 -28.47 -23.26 -20.16
N TRP A 10 -27.68 -22.23 -19.84
CA TRP A 10 -27.13 -22.03 -18.49
C TRP A 10 -28.04 -21.10 -17.69
N THR A 11 -28.70 -21.63 -16.65
CA THR A 11 -29.36 -20.83 -15.61
C THR A 11 -28.53 -20.87 -14.34
N PRO A 12 -28.31 -19.75 -13.62
CA PRO A 12 -27.55 -19.74 -12.37
C PRO A 12 -28.36 -20.45 -11.27
N ASN A 13 -27.73 -21.40 -10.58
CA ASN A 13 -28.30 -22.13 -9.46
C ASN A 13 -28.28 -21.24 -8.20
N SER A 14 -29.43 -21.03 -7.56
CA SER A 14 -29.63 -20.13 -6.42
C SER A 14 -29.31 -20.74 -5.05
N ASP A 15 -28.66 -21.89 -4.99
CA ASP A 15 -28.49 -22.69 -3.76
C ASP A 15 -27.01 -22.83 -3.35
N LEU A 16 -26.38 -21.71 -2.95
CA LEU A 16 -25.13 -21.74 -2.19
C LEU A 16 -25.40 -21.19 -0.79
N ALA A 17 -25.60 -22.11 0.16
CA ALA A 17 -25.63 -21.81 1.58
C ALA A 17 -24.28 -21.22 2.04
N PRO A 18 -24.28 -20.21 2.93
CA PRO A 18 -23.04 -19.61 3.42
C PRO A 18 -22.26 -20.58 4.33
N LEU A 19 -20.96 -20.70 4.08
CA LEU A 19 -20.06 -21.53 4.88
C LEU A 19 -19.94 -21.00 6.33
N PRO A 20 -20.02 -21.86 7.35
CA PRO A 20 -19.90 -21.46 8.75
C PRO A 20 -18.45 -21.56 9.22
N TYR A 21 -17.77 -20.43 9.44
CA TYR A 21 -16.59 -20.43 10.30
C TYR A 21 -16.39 -19.06 10.94
N PHE A 22 -16.99 -18.85 12.10
CA PHE A 22 -16.32 -18.28 13.28
C PHE A 22 -17.30 -18.31 14.45
N THR A 23 -17.00 -19.11 15.48
CA THR A 23 -17.72 -19.03 16.77
C THR A 23 -16.94 -18.04 17.64
N ILE A 24 -17.59 -16.96 18.06
CA ILE A 24 -17.02 -15.95 18.96
C ILE A 24 -17.00 -16.55 20.37
N ILE A 25 -15.81 -16.63 20.97
CA ILE A 25 -15.67 -16.90 22.41
C ILE A 25 -15.54 -15.54 23.09
N GLU A 26 -16.56 -15.13 23.83
CA GLU A 26 -16.49 -13.95 24.70
C GLU A 26 -15.60 -14.27 25.90
N SER A 27 -14.49 -13.56 26.06
CA SER A 27 -13.77 -13.52 27.34
C SER A 27 -13.68 -12.09 27.84
N GLN A 28 -14.26 -11.84 29.02
CA GLN A 28 -14.12 -10.60 29.75
C GLN A 28 -12.69 -10.45 30.29
N GLY A 29 -12.04 -9.30 30.09
CA GLY A 29 -10.74 -8.99 30.69
C GLY A 29 -10.07 -7.74 30.12
N GLN A 30 -10.04 -6.69 30.93
CA GLN A 30 -9.20 -5.48 30.95
C GLN A 30 -8.56 -4.90 29.67
N ALA A 31 -8.85 -3.61 29.47
CA ALA A 31 -8.22 -2.70 28.52
C ALA A 31 -6.74 -2.46 28.82
N SER A 32 -5.84 -3.12 28.09
CA SER A 32 -4.47 -2.66 27.83
C SER A 32 -3.79 -3.57 26.80
N GLU A 33 -4.14 -3.43 25.53
CA GLU A 33 -3.33 -3.85 24.37
C GLU A 33 -4.15 -3.59 23.11
N ILE A 34 -3.87 -2.50 22.41
CA ILE A 34 -4.36 -2.29 21.04
C ILE A 34 -3.48 -3.14 20.11
N THR A 35 -3.38 -4.42 20.42
CA THR A 35 -2.79 -5.41 19.54
C THR A 35 -3.86 -5.72 18.52
N ASN A 36 -3.58 -5.29 17.29
CA ASN A 36 -3.93 -6.01 16.08
C ASN A 36 -5.31 -5.72 15.46
N CYS A 37 -5.34 -4.72 14.57
CA CYS A 37 -6.24 -4.70 13.42
C CYS A 37 -5.82 -5.80 12.42
N ARG A 38 -5.98 -7.09 12.77
CA ARG A 38 -5.99 -8.18 11.76
C ARG A 38 -7.32 -8.05 10.99
N GLY A 39 -7.35 -8.15 9.68
CA GLY A 39 -6.27 -8.39 8.75
C GLY A 39 -6.80 -8.42 7.33
N VAL A 40 -6.10 -7.71 6.46
CA VAL A 40 -5.83 -8.08 5.06
C VAL A 40 -4.49 -7.39 4.77
N GLU A 41 -3.38 -8.12 4.85
CA GLU A 41 -2.11 -7.56 4.40
C GLU A 41 -2.06 -7.68 2.87
N MET A 42 -2.37 -6.57 2.19
CA MET A 42 -2.34 -6.49 0.72
C MET A 42 -0.89 -6.50 0.19
N PHE A 43 0.07 -6.02 0.99
CA PHE A 43 1.50 -5.96 0.69
C PHE A 43 2.32 -6.34 1.91
N SER A 44 3.64 -6.45 1.75
CA SER A 44 4.51 -6.67 2.90
C SER A 44 4.42 -5.51 3.90
N GLN A 45 4.62 -5.83 5.17
CA GLN A 45 4.72 -4.85 6.25
C GLN A 45 5.75 -3.74 5.95
N THR A 46 6.84 -4.05 5.23
CA THR A 46 7.84 -3.05 4.82
C THR A 46 7.24 -2.00 3.90
N VAL A 47 6.47 -2.43 2.90
CA VAL A 47 5.81 -1.54 1.93
C VAL A 47 4.75 -0.70 2.63
N GLU A 48 3.93 -1.32 3.48
CA GLU A 48 2.92 -0.61 4.27
C GLU A 48 3.54 0.51 5.11
N TYR A 49 4.62 0.20 5.83
CA TYR A 49 5.27 1.17 6.71
C TYR A 49 6.00 2.27 5.94
N ALA A 50 6.58 1.95 4.78
CA ALA A 50 7.15 2.95 3.89
C ALA A 50 6.09 3.92 3.37
N LEU A 51 4.94 3.41 2.92
CA LEU A 51 3.84 4.24 2.43
C LEU A 51 3.28 5.15 3.53
N ARG A 52 3.09 4.63 4.76
CA ARG A 52 2.66 5.45 5.91
C ARG A 52 3.64 6.58 6.21
N ALA A 53 4.93 6.27 6.27
CA ALA A 53 5.97 7.27 6.52
C ALA A 53 6.02 8.33 5.43
N VAL A 54 5.96 7.93 4.16
CA VAL A 54 6.06 8.85 3.02
C VAL A 54 4.81 9.72 2.88
N ILE A 55 3.60 9.18 3.10
CA ILE A 55 2.37 9.98 3.10
C ILE A 55 2.36 10.98 4.25
N HIS A 56 2.82 10.60 5.44
CA HIS A 56 2.97 11.54 6.55
C HIS A 56 3.95 12.68 6.19
N LEU A 57 5.11 12.34 5.61
CA LEU A 57 6.08 13.36 5.15
C LEU A 57 5.53 14.23 4.01
N ALA A 58 4.70 13.67 3.13
CA ALA A 58 4.04 14.42 2.06
C ALA A 58 3.04 15.44 2.60
N ASN A 59 2.28 15.08 3.63
CA ASN A 59 1.35 15.98 4.31
C ASN A 59 2.07 17.11 5.07
N GLU A 60 3.28 16.84 5.56
CA GLU A 60 4.13 17.81 6.27
C GLU A 60 5.06 18.60 5.33
N ALA A 61 5.11 18.25 4.04
CA ALA A 61 6.07 18.83 3.10
C ALA A 61 5.87 20.37 2.98
N PRO A 62 6.97 21.15 2.92
CA PRO A 62 8.37 20.73 2.84
C PRO A 62 9.08 20.58 4.20
N ALA A 63 8.36 20.59 5.32
CA ALA A 63 8.98 20.54 6.64
C ALA A 63 9.65 19.18 6.92
N ALA A 64 10.79 19.22 7.62
CA ALA A 64 11.48 18.03 8.08
C ALA A 64 10.91 17.53 9.41
N ARG A 65 10.85 16.20 9.59
CA ARG A 65 10.44 15.52 10.82
C ARG A 65 11.51 14.58 11.32
N THR A 66 11.69 14.49 12.64
CA THR A 66 12.60 13.50 13.24
C THR A 66 12.01 12.10 13.09
N THR A 67 12.86 11.07 13.08
CA THR A 67 12.39 9.67 13.05
C THR A 67 11.43 9.33 14.20
N ALA A 68 11.60 9.96 15.38
CA ALA A 68 10.68 9.78 16.50
C ALA A 68 9.30 10.35 16.18
N GLN A 69 9.22 11.58 15.68
CA GLN A 69 7.95 12.20 15.27
C GLN A 69 7.22 11.37 14.20
N ILE A 70 7.97 10.86 13.20
CA ILE A 70 7.39 10.02 12.15
C ILE A 70 6.90 8.70 12.75
N ALA A 71 7.68 8.06 13.64
CA ALA A 71 7.29 6.81 14.29
C ALA A 71 5.99 6.97 15.10
N ASP A 72 5.89 8.05 15.89
CA ASP A 72 4.73 8.36 16.71
C ASP A 72 3.49 8.60 15.84
N ALA A 73 3.62 9.40 14.77
CA ALA A 73 2.51 9.73 13.87
C ALA A 73 2.04 8.52 13.03
N THR A 74 2.96 7.63 12.65
CA THR A 74 2.67 6.51 11.73
C THR A 74 2.42 5.19 12.45
N ARG A 75 2.64 5.16 13.77
CA ARG A 75 2.62 3.96 14.63
C ARG A 75 3.55 2.86 14.11
N VAL A 76 4.67 3.25 13.49
CA VAL A 76 5.70 2.33 13.01
C VAL A 76 6.80 2.22 14.07
N PRO A 77 7.24 1.01 14.47
CA PRO A 77 8.34 0.85 15.40
C PRO A 77 9.59 1.60 14.95
N LYS A 78 10.11 2.48 15.80
CA LYS A 78 11.19 3.43 15.48
C LYS A 78 12.43 2.77 14.87
N ASP A 79 12.86 1.63 15.41
CA ASP A 79 14.04 0.92 14.93
C ASP A 79 13.84 0.36 13.52
N TYR A 80 12.63 -0.09 13.23
CA TYR A 80 12.31 -0.60 11.91
C TYR A 80 12.10 0.53 10.90
N LEU A 81 11.40 1.60 11.31
CA LEU A 81 11.26 2.82 10.53
C LEU A 81 12.63 3.39 10.12
N SER A 82 13.60 3.38 11.03
CA SER A 82 14.96 3.86 10.74
C SER A 82 15.60 3.11 9.57
N LYS A 83 15.37 1.79 9.44
CA LYS A 83 15.88 0.97 8.33
C LYS A 83 15.15 1.31 7.02
N ILE A 84 13.82 1.49 7.10
CA ILE A 84 12.99 1.86 5.95
C ILE A 84 13.42 3.22 5.39
N LEU A 85 13.55 4.23 6.26
CA LEU A 85 13.97 5.59 5.88
C LEU A 85 15.36 5.61 5.24
N GLN A 86 16.29 4.77 5.69
CA GLN A 86 17.60 4.62 5.04
C GLN A 86 17.48 4.06 3.61
N GLY A 87 16.59 3.07 3.40
CA GLY A 87 16.30 2.53 2.07
C GLY A 87 15.70 3.60 1.14
N LEU A 88 14.72 4.34 1.64
CA LEU A 88 14.08 5.45 0.93
C LEU A 88 15.07 6.57 0.57
N ALA A 89 15.97 6.93 1.49
CA ALA A 89 16.99 7.95 1.25
C ALA A 89 17.98 7.53 0.13
N LYS A 90 18.42 6.27 0.14
CA LYS A 90 19.28 5.72 -0.93
C LYS A 90 18.62 5.77 -2.31
N LYS A 91 17.30 5.78 -2.36
CA LYS A 91 16.50 5.81 -3.59
C LYS A 91 16.04 7.23 -3.96
N GLY A 92 16.42 8.24 -3.18
CA GLY A 92 16.08 9.64 -3.44
C GLY A 92 14.59 9.94 -3.26
N ILE A 93 13.90 9.19 -2.38
CA ILE A 93 12.51 9.47 -1.99
C ILE A 93 12.46 10.50 -0.87
N VAL A 94 13.42 10.41 0.07
CA VAL A 94 13.53 11.31 1.21
C VAL A 94 14.96 11.84 1.33
N ASP A 95 15.09 13.05 1.87
CA ASP A 95 16.36 13.65 2.26
C ASP A 95 16.53 13.60 3.77
N THR A 96 17.78 13.52 4.23
CA THR A 96 18.11 13.51 5.66
C THR A 96 19.10 14.61 5.99
N GLN A 97 18.74 15.47 6.94
CA GLN A 97 19.60 16.52 7.45
C GLN A 97 20.00 16.24 8.91
N ARG A 98 21.28 16.39 9.22
CA ARG A 98 21.82 16.27 10.59
C ARG A 98 21.85 17.63 11.29
N GLY A 99 21.88 17.62 12.62
CA GLY A 99 22.05 18.81 13.46
C GLY A 99 20.74 19.31 14.10
N VAL A 100 20.83 20.43 14.81
CA VAL A 100 19.69 21.09 15.44
C VAL A 100 18.73 21.59 14.35
N GLY A 101 17.46 21.17 14.42
CA GLY A 101 16.49 21.42 13.36
C GLY A 101 16.61 20.50 12.14
N GLY A 102 17.48 19.50 12.18
CA GLY A 102 17.56 18.44 11.18
C GLY A 102 16.39 17.44 11.27
N GLY A 103 16.32 16.53 10.32
CA GLY A 103 15.24 15.56 10.22
C GLY A 103 15.21 14.88 8.86
N ILE A 104 14.08 14.26 8.55
CA ILE A 104 13.76 13.67 7.26
C ILE A 104 12.66 14.50 6.58
N SER A 105 12.84 14.83 5.32
CA SER A 105 11.85 15.49 4.45
C SER A 105 11.72 14.72 3.14
N LEU A 106 10.69 14.99 2.34
CA LEU A 106 10.67 14.49 0.96
C LEU A 106 11.80 15.12 0.15
N ALA A 107 12.42 14.31 -0.72
CA ALA A 107 13.46 14.79 -1.63
C ALA A 107 12.88 15.54 -2.85
N LYS A 108 11.59 15.35 -3.13
CA LYS A 108 10.84 15.99 -4.22
C LYS A 108 9.44 16.38 -3.77
N PRO A 109 8.77 17.32 -4.45
CA PRO A 109 7.37 17.64 -4.17
C PRO A 109 6.45 16.40 -4.25
N PRO A 110 5.38 16.31 -3.44
CA PRO A 110 4.41 15.21 -3.49
C PRO A 110 3.76 14.98 -4.87
N THR A 111 3.77 15.99 -5.75
CA THR A 111 3.26 15.92 -7.13
C THR A 111 4.19 15.17 -8.07
N GLU A 112 5.45 14.95 -7.70
CA GLU A 112 6.47 14.27 -8.53
C GLU A 112 6.80 12.86 -8.04
N LEU A 113 6.27 12.45 -6.89
CA LEU A 113 6.47 11.13 -6.31
C LEU A 113 5.19 10.31 -6.46
N THR A 114 5.33 9.08 -6.93
CA THR A 114 4.23 8.14 -7.13
C THR A 114 4.22 7.07 -6.05
N ILE A 115 3.09 6.37 -5.90
CA ILE A 115 3.02 5.16 -5.06
C ILE A 115 4.07 4.14 -5.53
N LEU A 116 4.26 4.00 -6.85
CA LEU A 116 5.23 3.06 -7.41
C LEU A 116 6.66 3.37 -6.99
N ASP A 117 7.04 4.66 -6.91
CA ASP A 117 8.38 5.05 -6.49
C ASP A 117 8.67 4.59 -5.06
N VAL A 118 7.69 4.75 -4.16
CA VAL A 118 7.81 4.31 -2.76
C VAL A 118 7.89 2.80 -2.65
N VAL A 119 6.98 2.09 -3.34
CA VAL A 119 6.96 0.61 -3.36
C VAL A 119 8.29 0.08 -3.90
N ASN A 120 8.74 0.56 -5.06
CA ASN A 120 9.99 0.09 -5.67
C ASN A 120 11.25 0.49 -4.90
N ALA A 121 11.18 1.53 -4.06
CA ALA A 121 12.31 1.91 -3.22
C ALA A 121 12.59 0.88 -2.11
N VAL A 122 11.56 0.18 -1.63
CA VAL A 122 11.69 -0.79 -0.52
C VAL A 122 11.54 -2.24 -0.97
N GLU A 123 10.59 -2.52 -1.86
CA GLU A 123 10.32 -3.85 -2.40
C GLU A 123 9.86 -3.73 -3.86
N PRO A 124 10.81 -3.81 -4.83
CA PRO A 124 10.50 -3.74 -6.24
C PRO A 124 9.44 -4.73 -6.70
N ILE A 125 8.44 -4.23 -7.44
CA ILE A 125 7.46 -5.09 -8.10
C ILE A 125 8.20 -5.98 -9.10
N LYS A 126 8.06 -7.30 -8.93
CA LYS A 126 8.69 -8.28 -9.80
C LYS A 126 7.80 -8.58 -11.00
N ARG A 127 8.40 -8.59 -12.18
CA ARG A 127 7.77 -8.95 -13.45
C ARG A 127 8.33 -10.27 -13.96
N PHE A 128 7.51 -11.07 -14.61
CA PHE A 128 7.99 -12.31 -15.23
C PHE A 128 8.50 -11.98 -16.62
N LEU A 129 9.82 -11.96 -16.79
CA LEU A 129 10.44 -11.85 -18.12
C LEU A 129 10.74 -13.22 -18.73
N VAL A 130 10.90 -14.23 -17.87
CA VAL A 130 11.14 -15.64 -18.23
C VAL A 130 10.32 -16.54 -17.32
N CYS A 131 10.10 -17.80 -17.73
CA CYS A 131 9.38 -18.75 -16.89
C CYS A 131 10.20 -19.08 -15.63
N PRO A 132 9.66 -18.90 -14.41
CA PRO A 132 10.40 -19.13 -13.17
C PRO A 132 10.66 -20.62 -12.87
N LEU A 133 9.98 -21.54 -13.57
CA LEU A 133 10.12 -22.98 -13.34
C LEU A 133 11.27 -23.62 -14.10
N ASP A 134 11.93 -22.87 -14.99
CA ASP A 134 13.12 -23.29 -15.76
C ASP A 134 13.00 -24.70 -16.38
N LEU A 135 11.82 -25.03 -16.90
CA LEU A 135 11.54 -26.36 -17.46
C LEU A 135 12.10 -26.47 -18.89
N PRO A 136 12.72 -27.59 -19.29
CA PRO A 136 13.31 -27.77 -20.62
C PRO A 136 12.30 -27.61 -21.77
N ASN A 137 11.02 -27.91 -21.50
CA ASN A 137 9.93 -27.84 -22.48
C ASN A 137 9.27 -26.46 -22.55
N HIS A 138 9.67 -25.52 -21.69
CA HIS A 138 9.29 -24.13 -21.82
C HIS A 138 10.32 -23.41 -22.69
N GLY A 139 9.85 -22.87 -23.81
CA GLY A 139 10.69 -22.07 -24.71
C GLY A 139 11.05 -20.70 -24.12
N THR A 140 11.51 -19.80 -24.98
CA THR A 140 11.88 -18.42 -24.60
C THR A 140 10.70 -17.52 -24.20
N ASN A 141 9.46 -17.94 -24.50
CA ASN A 141 8.25 -17.21 -24.18
C ASN A 141 7.63 -17.68 -22.86
N LEU A 142 6.97 -16.76 -22.14
CA LEU A 142 6.18 -17.12 -20.96
C LEU A 142 5.05 -18.10 -21.34
N CYS A 143 4.86 -19.14 -20.52
CA CYS A 143 3.69 -19.99 -20.66
C CYS A 143 2.40 -19.19 -20.34
N PRO A 144 1.21 -19.65 -20.79
CA PRO A 144 -0.03 -18.89 -20.64
C PRO A 144 -0.34 -18.45 -19.20
N LEU A 145 -0.01 -19.27 -18.21
CA LEU A 145 -0.18 -18.93 -16.79
C LEU A 145 0.70 -17.74 -16.37
N HIS A 146 2.02 -17.81 -16.59
CA HIS A 146 2.94 -16.75 -16.20
C HIS A 146 2.71 -15.46 -17.00
N LYS A 147 2.28 -15.58 -18.27
CA LYS A 147 1.85 -14.43 -19.05
C LYS A 147 0.65 -13.73 -18.40
N ARG A 148 -0.39 -14.48 -18.04
CA ARG A 148 -1.58 -13.93 -17.35
C ARG A 148 -1.22 -13.29 -16.01
N MET A 149 -0.31 -13.90 -15.26
CA MET A 149 0.16 -13.34 -14.00
C MET A 149 0.95 -12.05 -14.21
N ASP A 150 1.83 -12.01 -15.21
CA ASP A 150 2.59 -10.80 -15.56
C ASP A 150 1.67 -9.66 -16.04
N ASP A 151 0.67 -9.96 -16.87
CA ASP A 151 -0.32 -8.98 -17.33
C ASP A 151 -1.09 -8.36 -16.14
N ALA A 152 -1.42 -9.16 -15.11
CA ALA A 152 -2.07 -8.68 -13.89
C ALA A 152 -1.13 -7.77 -13.07
N MET A 153 0.13 -8.18 -12.89
CA MET A 153 1.13 -7.37 -12.19
C MET A 153 1.45 -6.06 -12.94
N ALA A 154 1.41 -6.08 -14.28
CA ALA A 154 1.54 -4.88 -15.10
C ALA A 154 0.44 -3.85 -14.81
N THR A 155 -0.77 -4.33 -14.58
CA THR A 155 -1.93 -3.49 -14.26
C THR A 155 -1.75 -2.82 -12.89
N VAL A 156 -1.30 -3.58 -11.89
CA VAL A 156 -0.98 -3.03 -10.55
C VAL A 156 0.15 -2.00 -10.64
N GLU A 157 1.22 -2.32 -11.36
CA GLU A 157 2.35 -1.41 -11.56
C GLU A 157 1.91 -0.10 -12.24
N ALA A 158 1.08 -0.19 -13.28
CA ALA A 158 0.54 0.97 -13.97
C ALA A 158 -0.36 1.83 -13.06
N ALA A 159 -1.21 1.20 -12.25
CA ALA A 159 -2.04 1.92 -11.29
C ALA A 159 -1.18 2.71 -10.29
N PHE A 160 -0.15 2.09 -9.71
CA PHE A 160 0.75 2.77 -8.77
C PHE A 160 1.61 3.84 -9.41
N ARG A 161 1.99 3.66 -10.69
CA ARG A 161 2.75 4.65 -11.45
C ARG A 161 1.94 5.91 -11.73
N ASN A 162 0.64 5.75 -11.93
CA ASN A 162 -0.26 6.83 -12.31
C ASN A 162 -0.96 7.49 -11.11
N THR A 163 -0.47 7.24 -9.89
CA THR A 163 -1.01 7.85 -8.67
C THR A 163 0.11 8.51 -7.89
N THR A 164 0.08 9.84 -7.84
CA THR A 164 1.02 10.66 -7.08
C THR A 164 0.63 10.74 -5.60
N LEU A 165 1.59 11.06 -4.74
CA LEU A 165 1.29 11.28 -3.31
C LEU A 165 0.34 12.46 -3.12
N ALA A 166 0.44 13.50 -3.95
CA ALA A 166 -0.47 14.64 -3.94
C ALA A 166 -1.92 14.24 -4.24
N GLU A 167 -2.14 13.37 -5.23
CA GLU A 167 -3.48 12.87 -5.57
C GLU A 167 -4.09 12.07 -4.41
N VAL A 168 -3.31 11.23 -3.73
CA VAL A 168 -3.77 10.49 -2.55
C VAL A 168 -4.20 11.43 -1.43
N LEU A 169 -3.45 12.52 -1.20
CA LEU A 169 -3.79 13.51 -0.17
C LEU A 169 -5.00 14.38 -0.56
N ALA A 170 -5.24 14.58 -1.85
CA ALA A 170 -6.31 15.43 -2.37
C ALA A 170 -7.61 14.67 -2.68
N ASP A 171 -7.66 13.35 -2.48
CA ASP A 171 -8.81 12.52 -2.85
C ASP A 171 -10.08 12.96 -2.08
N PRO A 172 -11.13 13.46 -2.79
CA PRO A 172 -12.34 13.95 -2.16
C PRO A 172 -13.23 12.85 -1.58
N SER A 173 -13.00 11.58 -1.97
CA SER A 173 -13.69 10.43 -1.35
C SER A 173 -13.15 10.14 0.06
N ASN A 174 -12.06 10.79 0.44
CA ASN A 174 -11.43 10.58 1.71
C ASN A 174 -12.14 11.33 2.86
N THR A 175 -12.95 10.59 3.63
CA THR A 175 -13.58 11.13 4.86
C THR A 175 -12.64 11.03 6.09
N SER A 176 -11.47 10.40 5.95
CA SER A 176 -10.52 10.14 7.03
C SER A 176 -9.07 10.28 6.56
N VAL A 177 -8.40 11.37 6.95
CA VAL A 177 -6.98 11.55 6.58
C VAL A 177 -6.18 10.30 6.94
N PRO A 178 -5.33 9.76 6.05
CA PRO A 178 -4.55 8.58 6.35
C PRO A 178 -3.76 8.81 7.65
N LEU A 179 -3.82 7.85 8.57
CA LEU A 179 -3.21 7.91 9.92
C LEU A 179 -3.97 8.74 10.97
N CYS A 180 -5.19 9.22 10.71
CA CYS A 180 -6.04 9.77 11.77
C CYS A 180 -6.42 8.70 12.80
N ASP A 181 -6.16 8.97 14.07
CA ASP A 181 -6.52 8.13 15.22
C ASP A 181 -7.88 8.48 15.84
N GLY A 182 -8.62 9.41 15.24
CA GLY A 182 -9.86 9.96 15.81
C GLY A 182 -9.63 10.97 16.95
N SER A 183 -8.39 11.29 17.30
CA SER A 183 -8.01 12.23 18.35
C SER A 183 -7.23 13.43 17.80
N GLY A 184 -7.88 14.28 16.99
CA GLY A 184 -7.39 15.65 16.78
C GLY A 184 -7.76 16.35 15.47
N ALA A 185 -8.84 17.13 15.53
CA ALA A 185 -9.09 18.35 14.76
C ALA A 185 -9.23 18.26 13.22
N VAL A 186 -10.39 17.79 12.76
CA VAL A 186 -11.04 18.42 11.59
C VAL A 186 -11.57 19.79 12.04
N GLN A 187 -10.69 20.77 12.21
CA GLN A 187 -11.14 22.14 12.43
C GLN A 187 -11.57 22.73 11.10
N SER A 188 -12.85 22.55 10.82
CA SER A 188 -13.67 23.28 9.85
C SER A 188 -12.94 24.48 9.24
N LEU A 189 -12.44 24.31 8.01
CA LEU A 189 -12.01 25.42 7.17
C LEU A 189 -13.24 26.27 6.87
N LYS A 190 -13.55 27.23 7.75
CA LYS A 190 -14.53 28.27 7.47
C LYS A 190 -13.97 29.08 6.31
N MET A 191 -14.46 28.81 5.11
CA MET A 191 -14.44 29.71 3.96
C MET A 191 -14.90 31.09 4.43
N ARG A 192 -13.95 32.01 4.64
CA ARG A 192 -14.27 33.42 4.84
C ARG A 192 -14.32 34.07 3.46
N GLY A 193 -15.52 34.12 2.91
CA GLY A 193 -15.87 35.01 1.80
C GLY A 193 -16.33 36.37 2.33
N LYS A 194 -15.56 37.40 1.99
CA LYS A 194 -15.90 38.79 1.63
C LYS A 194 -14.75 39.72 2.01
#